data_AF-A0A7S2ZR19-F1
#
_entry.id   AF-A0A7S2ZR19-F1
#
_cell.length_a   1.000
_cell.length_b   1.000
_cell.length_c   1.000
_cell.angle_alpha   90.00
_cell.angle_beta   90.00
_cell.angle_gamma   90.00
#
_symmetry.space_group_name_H-M   'P 1'
#
loop_
_entity.id
_entity.type
_entity.pdbx_description
1 polymer ?
#
loop_
_entity_poly.entity_id
_entity_poly.type
_entity_poly.pdbx_seq_one_letter_code
_entity_poly.pdbx_strand_id
1 'polypeptide(L)'
;MVQDIYEGPNAEEINKFIQLNENEKKTRYVWIVLVYLALQKLRFPSENKNMTVPKDELVPSLQGLVDEVSEAYKKGFSFDGLKMEITLKKQPGQPEISADAASIRSQWMRIVYITNQLVASNQKDRADGKGDAGPASGSP
;
A
#
# COMPACT_ATOMS: atom_id res chain seq x y z
N MET A 1 -32.27 -6.78 30.04
CA MET A 1 -31.55 -6.61 28.76
C MET A 1 -30.26 -5.89 29.13
N VAL A 2 -29.17 -6.64 29.33
CA VAL A 2 -27.89 -6.09 29.81
C VAL A 2 -27.14 -5.57 28.59
N GLN A 3 -26.81 -4.28 28.58
CA GLN A 3 -25.89 -3.70 27.60
C GLN A 3 -24.49 -4.19 27.98
N ASP A 4 -23.93 -5.11 27.19
CA ASP A 4 -22.52 -5.46 27.29
C ASP A 4 -21.70 -4.22 26.94
N ILE A 5 -21.06 -3.64 27.95
CA ILE A 5 -20.10 -2.55 27.79
C ILE A 5 -18.86 -3.20 27.15
N TYR A 6 -18.66 -2.96 25.86
CA TYR A 6 -17.42 -3.32 25.19
C TYR A 6 -16.30 -2.40 25.73
N GLU A 7 -15.60 -2.85 26.75
CA GLU A 7 -14.33 -2.26 27.16
C GLU A 7 -13.31 -2.62 26.08
N GLY A 8 -12.91 -1.61 25.29
CA GLY A 8 -11.89 -1.79 24.27
C GLY A 8 -10.58 -2.34 24.86
N PRO A 9 -9.71 -2.94 24.04
CA PRO A 9 -8.50 -3.59 24.54
C PRO A 9 -7.64 -2.59 25.33
N ASN A 10 -7.15 -3.01 26.49
CA ASN A 10 -6.38 -2.14 27.36
C ASN A 10 -4.99 -1.85 26.76
N ALA A 11 -4.29 -0.81 27.24
CA ALA A 11 -3.00 -0.39 26.71
C ALA A 11 -1.89 -1.48 26.75
N GLU A 12 -1.95 -2.41 27.71
CA GLU A 12 -1.06 -3.58 27.78
C GLU A 12 -1.39 -4.62 26.71
N GLU A 13 -2.67 -4.85 26.43
CA GLU A 13 -3.10 -5.74 25.35
C GLU A 13 -2.66 -5.17 24.00
N ILE A 14 -2.87 -3.87 23.78
CA ILE A 14 -2.38 -3.15 22.61
C ILE A 14 -0.85 -3.27 22.50
N ASN A 15 -0.11 -3.09 23.60
CA ASN A 15 1.36 -3.25 23.60
C ASN A 15 1.80 -4.68 23.27
N LYS A 16 1.06 -5.70 23.71
CA LYS A 16 1.34 -7.10 23.38
C LYS A 16 1.08 -7.41 21.91
N PHE A 17 0.09 -6.77 21.29
CA PHE A 17 -0.15 -6.82 19.83
C PHE A 17 0.90 -6.02 19.02
N ILE A 18 1.56 -5.04 19.63
CA ILE A 18 2.56 -4.18 18.97
C ILE A 18 3.97 -4.78 19.01
N GLN A 19 4.27 -5.75 19.89
CA GLN A 19 5.57 -6.40 19.92
C GLN A 19 5.79 -7.30 18.71
N LEU A 20 6.46 -6.75 17.69
CA LEU A 20 6.83 -7.46 16.49
C LEU A 20 8.14 -8.22 16.67
N ASN A 21 8.16 -9.46 16.19
CA ASN A 21 9.41 -10.16 15.98
C ASN A 21 10.15 -9.59 14.76
N GLU A 22 11.43 -9.95 14.60
CA GLU A 22 12.28 -9.41 13.53
C GLU A 22 11.77 -9.75 12.12
N ASN A 23 11.13 -10.89 11.92
CA ASN A 23 10.55 -11.24 10.62
C ASN A 23 9.34 -10.35 10.31
N GLU A 24 8.47 -10.11 11.29
CA GLU A 24 7.32 -9.22 11.13
C GLU A 24 7.74 -7.78 10.86
N LYS A 25 8.79 -7.30 11.55
CA LYS A 25 9.38 -5.98 11.26
C LYS A 25 9.86 -5.88 9.81
N LYS A 26 10.58 -6.90 9.31
CA LYS A 26 11.05 -6.95 7.92
C LYS A 26 9.89 -6.96 6.93
N THR A 27 8.86 -7.77 7.18
CA THR A 27 7.68 -7.83 6.32
C THR A 27 6.95 -6.49 6.28
N ARG A 28 6.70 -5.86 7.44
CA ARG A 28 6.06 -4.54 7.51
C ARG A 28 6.91 -3.47 6.86
N TYR A 29 8.23 -3.53 7.01
CA TYR A 29 9.15 -2.62 6.33
C TYR A 29 8.97 -2.71 4.81
N VAL A 30 8.93 -3.90 4.22
CA VAL A 30 8.66 -4.07 2.78
C VAL A 30 7.31 -3.48 2.38
N TRP A 31 6.26 -3.70 3.17
CA TRP A 31 4.93 -3.13 2.89
C TRP A 31 4.95 -1.60 2.89
N ILE A 32 5.61 -1.01 3.88
CA ILE A 32 5.76 0.44 4.00
C ILE A 32 6.54 1.00 2.81
N VAL A 33 7.64 0.35 2.42
CA VAL A 33 8.44 0.75 1.24
C VAL A 33 7.60 0.72 -0.04
N LEU A 34 6.79 -0.33 -0.25
CA LEU A 34 5.90 -0.43 -1.41
C LEU A 34 4.89 0.73 -1.47
N VAL A 35 4.31 1.11 -0.33
CA VAL A 35 3.39 2.26 -0.24
C VAL A 35 4.13 3.55 -0.58
N TYR A 36 5.29 3.80 0.04
CA TYR A 36 6.04 5.04 -0.24
C TYR A 36 6.50 5.15 -1.70
N LEU A 37 6.96 4.06 -2.29
CA LEU A 37 7.32 4.01 -3.71
C LEU A 37 6.12 4.31 -4.61
N ALA A 38 4.96 3.73 -4.31
CA ALA A 38 3.74 4.00 -5.06
C ALA A 38 3.30 5.47 -4.92
N LEU A 39 3.30 6.02 -3.71
CA LEU A 39 2.98 7.43 -3.46
C LEU A 39 3.96 8.38 -4.17
N GLN A 40 5.26 8.06 -4.16
CA GLN A 40 6.28 8.80 -4.88
C GLN A 40 6.02 8.79 -6.38
N LYS A 41 5.71 7.62 -6.96
CA LYS A 41 5.40 7.48 -8.39
C LYS A 41 4.14 8.26 -8.78
N LEU A 42 3.16 8.32 -7.88
CA LEU A 42 1.93 9.09 -8.04
C LEU A 42 2.08 10.58 -7.74
N ARG A 43 3.27 11.03 -7.31
CA ARG A 43 3.56 12.40 -6.86
C ARG A 43 2.56 12.89 -5.80
N PHE A 44 2.18 12.00 -4.88
CA PHE A 44 1.23 12.34 -3.84
C PHE A 44 1.79 13.48 -2.95
N PRO A 45 1.05 14.59 -2.77
CA PRO A 45 1.51 15.70 -1.95
C PRO A 45 1.50 15.28 -0.48
N SER A 46 2.69 15.21 0.12
CA SER A 46 2.85 14.99 1.56
C SER A 46 3.10 16.31 2.27
N GLU A 47 2.39 16.57 3.36
CA GLU A 47 2.68 17.67 4.28
C GLU A 47 4.05 17.49 4.95
N ASN A 48 4.49 16.24 5.07
CA ASN A 48 5.82 15.91 5.58
C ASN A 48 6.85 15.92 4.43
N LYS A 49 7.57 17.03 4.28
CA LYS A 49 8.65 17.21 3.29
C LYS A 49 9.83 16.24 3.48
N ASN A 50 9.93 15.56 4.62
CA ASN A 50 10.99 14.59 4.91
C ASN A 50 10.60 13.14 4.56
N MET A 51 9.45 12.95 3.90
CA MET A 51 9.02 11.64 3.42
C MET A 51 10.01 11.14 2.35
N THR A 52 10.99 10.36 2.79
CA THR A 52 12.04 9.81 1.95
C THR A 52 11.93 8.30 1.93
N VAL A 53 11.96 7.73 0.72
CA VAL A 53 12.06 6.29 0.55
C VAL A 53 13.45 5.86 1.06
N PRO A 54 13.53 4.82 1.91
CA PRO A 54 14.82 4.25 2.31
C PRO A 54 15.70 3.93 1.09
N LYS A 55 16.99 4.25 1.14
CA LYS A 55 17.93 3.96 0.03
C LYS A 55 18.58 2.57 0.17
N ASP A 56 17.76 1.58 0.45
CA ASP A 56 18.14 0.18 0.66
C ASP A 56 18.32 -0.56 -0.68
N GLU A 57 19.18 -1.58 -0.71
CA GLU A 57 19.40 -2.51 -1.82
C GLU A 57 18.10 -3.20 -2.30
N LEU A 58 17.10 -3.33 -1.42
CA LEU A 58 15.78 -3.88 -1.78
C LEU A 58 14.97 -2.95 -2.69
N VAL A 59 15.21 -1.63 -2.65
CA VAL A 59 14.36 -0.64 -3.32
C VAL A 59 14.37 -0.75 -4.84
N PRO A 60 15.53 -0.88 -5.53
CA PRO A 60 15.54 -1.11 -6.97
C PRO A 60 14.70 -2.33 -7.40
N SER A 61 14.72 -3.41 -6.61
CA SER A 61 13.97 -4.63 -6.90
C SER A 61 12.46 -4.44 -6.75
N LEU A 62 12.03 -3.63 -5.77
CA LEU A 62 10.61 -3.32 -5.54
C LEU A 62 10.09 -2.26 -6.52
N GLN A 63 10.95 -1.35 -7.01
CA GLN A 63 10.57 -0.29 -7.94
C GLN A 63 9.96 -0.84 -9.23
N GLY A 64 10.54 -1.90 -9.81
CA GLY A 64 10.01 -2.52 -11.02
C GLY A 64 8.59 -3.06 -10.84
N LEU A 65 8.30 -3.67 -9.68
CA LEU A 65 6.95 -4.11 -9.34
C LEU A 65 5.97 -2.94 -9.22
N VAL A 66 6.38 -1.88 -8.52
CA VAL A 66 5.56 -0.67 -8.35
C VAL A 66 5.26 -0.02 -9.69
N ASP A 67 6.24 0.02 -10.59
CA ASP A 67 6.10 0.57 -11.93
C ASP A 67 5.08 -0.23 -12.74
N GLU A 68 5.24 -1.55 -12.80
CA GLU A 68 4.35 -2.44 -13.55
C GLU A 68 2.89 -2.32 -13.07
N VAL A 69 2.67 -2.41 -11.75
CA VAL A 69 1.33 -2.36 -11.17
C VAL A 69 0.68 -0.99 -11.35
N SER A 70 1.43 0.10 -11.15
CA SER A 70 0.89 1.46 -11.28
C SER A 70 0.56 1.81 -12.74
N GLU A 71 1.39 1.37 -13.69
CA GLU A 71 1.10 1.57 -15.11
C GLU A 71 -0.09 0.72 -15.58
N ALA A 72 -0.24 -0.51 -15.09
CA ALA A 72 -1.42 -1.32 -15.36
C ALA A 72 -2.69 -0.67 -14.78
N TYR A 73 -2.63 -0.16 -13.54
CA TYR A 73 -3.74 0.59 -12.94
C TYR A 73 -4.14 1.80 -13.80
N LYS A 74 -3.16 2.62 -14.22
CA LYS A 74 -3.41 3.78 -15.10
C LYS A 74 -4.04 3.41 -16.43
N LYS A 75 -3.71 2.24 -16.98
CA LYS A 75 -4.30 1.70 -18.21
C LYS A 75 -5.72 1.15 -18.02
N GLY A 76 -6.26 1.19 -16.80
CA GLY A 76 -7.61 0.73 -16.48
C GLY A 76 -7.73 -0.78 -16.25
N PHE A 77 -6.62 -1.49 -16.05
CA PHE A 77 -6.69 -2.92 -15.72
C PHE A 77 -7.30 -3.13 -14.33
N SER A 78 -8.19 -4.12 -14.23
CA SER A 78 -8.55 -4.69 -12.93
C SER A 78 -7.36 -5.42 -12.33
N PHE A 79 -7.36 -5.62 -11.01
CA PHE A 79 -6.31 -6.38 -10.35
C PHE A 79 -6.19 -7.82 -10.87
N ASP A 80 -7.32 -8.48 -11.13
CA ASP A 80 -7.34 -9.83 -11.71
C ASP A 80 -6.84 -9.85 -13.16
N GLY A 81 -7.19 -8.83 -13.95
CA GLY A 81 -6.67 -8.65 -15.30
C GLY A 81 -5.14 -8.51 -15.32
N LEU A 82 -4.58 -7.72 -14.40
CA LEU A 82 -3.14 -7.60 -14.23
C LEU A 82 -2.48 -8.95 -13.86
N LYS A 83 -3.08 -9.71 -12.94
CA LYS A 83 -2.55 -11.04 -12.56
C LYS A 83 -2.56 -12.03 -13.72
N MET A 84 -3.60 -11.98 -14.57
CA MET A 84 -3.66 -12.79 -15.80
C MET A 84 -2.57 -12.36 -16.78
N GLU A 85 -2.42 -11.06 -17.05
CA GLU A 85 -1.38 -10.53 -17.93
C GLU A 85 0.03 -10.96 -17.50
N ILE A 86 0.33 -10.93 -16.19
CA ILE A 86 1.64 -11.37 -15.67
C ILE A 86 1.82 -12.89 -15.86
N THR A 87 0.77 -13.67 -15.66
CA THR A 87 0.80 -15.12 -15.89
C THR A 87 1.07 -15.44 -17.36
N LEU A 88 0.45 -14.67 -18.28
CA LEU A 88 0.59 -14.84 -19.73
C LEU A 88 1.94 -14.34 -20.25
N LYS A 89 2.53 -13.31 -19.64
CA LYS A 89 3.87 -12.79 -20.00
C LYS A 89 5.03 -13.68 -19.60
N LYS A 90 4.79 -14.81 -18.92
CA LYS A 90 5.85 -15.78 -18.61
C LYS A 90 6.51 -16.25 -19.92
N GLN A 91 7.77 -15.85 -20.11
CA GLN A 91 8.52 -16.26 -21.28
C GLN A 91 8.87 -17.75 -21.21
N PRO A 92 8.87 -18.47 -22.34
CA PRO A 92 9.33 -19.86 -22.38
C PRO A 92 10.78 -19.93 -21.89
N GLY A 93 11.04 -20.75 -20.87
CA GLY A 93 12.36 -20.93 -20.26
C GLY A 93 12.60 -20.16 -18.94
N GLN A 94 11.64 -19.36 -18.46
CA GLN A 94 11.74 -18.82 -17.10
C GLN A 94 11.44 -19.90 -16.04
N PRO A 95 12.22 -19.95 -14.95
CA PRO A 95 11.95 -20.87 -13.85
C PRO A 95 10.57 -20.60 -13.24
N GLU A 96 9.86 -21.68 -12.90
CA GLU A 96 8.58 -21.54 -12.22
C GLU A 96 8.76 -20.88 -10.86
N ILE A 97 7.97 -19.84 -10.61
CA ILE A 97 7.87 -19.21 -9.31
C ILE A 97 7.14 -20.19 -8.39
N SER A 98 7.72 -20.50 -7.22
CA SER A 98 7.06 -21.34 -6.22
C SER A 98 5.72 -20.73 -5.77
N ALA A 99 4.81 -21.58 -5.28
CA ALA A 99 3.50 -21.13 -4.81
C ALA A 99 3.61 -20.03 -3.73
N ASP A 100 4.55 -20.18 -2.81
CA ASP A 100 4.79 -19.20 -1.74
C ASP A 100 5.28 -17.87 -2.29
N ALA A 101 6.24 -17.89 -3.21
CA ALA A 101 6.75 -16.67 -3.84
C ALA A 101 5.68 -15.98 -4.69
N ALA A 102 4.82 -16.75 -5.37
CA ALA A 102 3.69 -16.22 -6.13
C ALA A 102 2.65 -15.57 -5.19
N SER A 103 2.40 -16.17 -4.02
CA SER A 103 1.51 -15.62 -3.00
C SER A 103 2.03 -14.29 -2.45
N ILE A 104 3.32 -14.25 -2.08
CA ILE A 104 3.98 -13.03 -1.59
C ILE A 104 3.93 -11.92 -2.65
N ARG A 105 4.29 -12.24 -3.90
CA ARG A 105 4.20 -11.28 -5.02
C ARG A 105 2.77 -10.76 -5.19
N SER A 106 1.76 -11.63 -5.12
CA SER A 106 0.36 -11.22 -5.22
C SER A 106 -0.06 -10.27 -4.08
N GLN A 107 0.45 -10.46 -2.86
CA GLN A 107 0.18 -9.55 -1.75
C GLN A 107 0.84 -8.18 -1.97
N TRP A 108 2.10 -8.17 -2.42
CA TRP A 108 2.81 -6.93 -2.73
C TRP A 108 2.14 -6.13 -3.85
N MET A 109 1.72 -6.81 -4.92
CA MET A 109 0.96 -6.17 -5.99
C MET A 109 -0.35 -5.56 -5.47
N ARG A 110 -1.05 -6.27 -4.57
CA ARG A 110 -2.30 -5.77 -4.00
C ARG A 110 -2.09 -4.49 -3.19
N ILE A 111 -1.03 -4.41 -2.39
CA ILE A 111 -0.69 -3.20 -1.62
C ILE A 111 -0.51 -2.01 -2.56
N VAL A 112 0.28 -2.18 -3.63
CA VAL A 112 0.51 -1.13 -4.63
C VAL A 112 -0.79 -0.74 -5.34
N TYR A 113 -1.58 -1.73 -5.77
CA TYR A 113 -2.83 -1.49 -6.49
C TYR A 113 -3.85 -0.73 -5.64
N ILE A 114 -4.04 -1.13 -4.37
CA ILE A 114 -4.92 -0.43 -3.42
C ILE A 114 -4.41 0.98 -3.16
N THR A 115 -3.09 1.18 -3.04
CA THR A 115 -2.51 2.52 -2.86
C THR A 115 -2.86 3.43 -4.05
N ASN A 116 -2.73 2.92 -5.28
CA ASN A 116 -3.14 3.65 -6.49
C ASN A 116 -4.65 3.98 -6.48
N GLN A 117 -5.48 3.01 -6.11
CA GLN A 117 -6.93 3.18 -6.01
C GLN A 117 -7.32 4.26 -5.01
N LEU A 118 -6.77 4.20 -3.80
CA LEU A 118 -7.06 5.17 -2.73
C LEU A 118 -6.60 6.58 -3.10
N VAL A 119 -5.44 6.73 -3.72
CA VAL A 119 -4.97 8.04 -4.18
C VAL A 119 -5.89 8.62 -5.26
N ALA A 120 -6.30 7.79 -6.23
CA ALA A 120 -7.22 8.22 -7.28
C ALA A 120 -8.58 8.64 -6.72
N SER A 121 -9.13 7.86 -5.78
CA SER A 121 -10.37 8.21 -5.06
C SER A 121 -10.23 9.51 -4.29
N ASN A 122 -9.17 9.68 -3.50
CA ASN A 122 -8.94 10.91 -2.73
C ASN A 122 -8.78 12.15 -3.62
N GLN A 123 -8.12 12.02 -4.77
CA GLN A 123 -7.98 13.12 -5.73
C GLN A 123 -9.32 13.48 -6.37
N LYS A 124 -10.16 12.48 -6.68
CA LYS A 124 -11.51 12.69 -7.18
C LYS A 124 -12.40 13.38 -6.14
N ASP A 125 -12.38 12.92 -4.89
CA ASP A 125 -13.18 13.52 -3.81
C ASP A 125 -12.81 14.99 -3.54
N ARG A 126 -11.51 15.32 -3.65
CA ARG A 126 -11.02 16.71 -3.57
C ARG A 126 -11.47 17.56 -4.77
N ALA A 127 -11.50 17.00 -5.98
CA ALA A 127 -11.95 17.70 -7.18
C ALA A 127 -13.47 17.94 -7.19
N ASP A 128 -14.23 16.97 -6.67
CA ASP A 128 -15.70 17.01 -6.61
C ASP A 128 -16.24 17.83 -5.42
N GLY A 129 -15.36 18.54 -4.68
CA GLY A 129 -15.77 19.48 -3.62
C GLY A 129 -16.31 18.82 -2.35
N LYS A 130 -16.16 17.51 -2.18
CA LYS A 130 -16.44 16.78 -0.93
C LYS A 130 -15.25 16.82 0.04
N GLY A 131 -14.48 17.91 -0.01
CA GLY A 131 -13.49 18.24 1.01
C GLY A 131 -14.24 18.63 2.27
N ASP A 132 -14.18 17.74 3.27
CA ASP A 132 -14.57 17.97 4.65
C ASP A 132 -14.33 19.43 5.07
N ALA A 133 -15.40 20.10 5.48
CA ALA A 133 -15.34 21.41 6.10
C ALA A 133 -14.70 21.23 7.48
N GLY A 134 -13.36 21.15 7.50
CA GLY A 134 -12.59 21.28 8.73
C GLY A 134 -13.02 22.58 9.44
N PRO A 135 -13.20 22.54 10.77
CA PRO A 135 -13.85 23.63 11.48
C PRO A 135 -13.04 24.90 11.31
N ALA A 136 -13.73 25.98 10.95
CA ALA A 136 -13.21 27.32 11.00
C ALA A 136 -12.60 27.55 12.39
N SER A 137 -11.27 27.48 12.50
CA SER A 137 -10.56 27.96 13.67
C SER A 137 -10.74 29.47 13.68
N GLY A 138 -11.75 29.92 14.40
CA GLY A 138 -11.99 31.31 14.71
C GLY A 138 -10.75 31.94 15.35
N SER A 139 -10.44 33.13 14.86
CA SER A 139 -9.56 34.11 15.50
C SER A 139 -9.96 34.35 16.96
N PRO A 140 -9.03 34.89 17.76
CA PRO A 140 -8.98 36.35 17.86
C PRO A 140 -7.72 36.98 17.26
#